data_AF-A0A1H3WG06-F1
#
_entry.id   AF-A0A1H3WG06-F1
#
_cell.length_a   1.000
_cell.length_b   1.000
_cell.length_c   1.000
_cell.angle_alpha   90.00
_cell.angle_beta   90.00
_cell.angle_gamma   90.00
#
_symmetry.space_group_name_H-M   'P 1'
#
loop_
_entity.id
_entity.type
_entity.pdbx_description
1 polymer ?
#
loop_
_entity_poly.entity_id
_entity_poly.type
_entity_poly.pdbx_seq_one_letter_code
_entity_poly.pdbx_strand_id
1 'polypeptide(L)'
;MCIRSISFHAVLLFSLLAGVPVVAASYERAEWLPRWSDFDRDCQDTRHELLIRYSLAPVTYTRSDNCKVATGLWLDPYTGNFYFKASDLDVEHIVPLKWAHDHGGAHWSRERKRRFAEDPDNLWLVDDGRNQSKGDKGPDEWMPPYAPVATVYVQRFMAIVQKYDLQLTLAESDSLSTLAAGR
;
A
#
# COMPACT_ATOMS: atom_id res chain seq x y z
N MET A 1 77.17 -24.37 6.83
CA MET A 1 76.07 -23.67 7.54
C MET A 1 74.81 -23.84 6.71
N CYS A 2 73.86 -24.64 7.20
CA CYS A 2 72.59 -24.96 6.51
C CYS A 2 71.58 -23.83 6.71
N ILE A 3 71.02 -23.31 5.62
CA ILE A 3 69.87 -22.41 5.65
C ILE A 3 68.62 -23.28 5.43
N ARG A 4 67.79 -23.40 6.46
CA ARG A 4 66.52 -24.14 6.42
C ARG A 4 65.46 -23.31 5.70
N SER A 5 64.86 -23.89 4.66
CA SER A 5 63.70 -23.35 3.95
C SER A 5 62.44 -23.48 4.81
N ILE A 6 61.67 -22.40 4.95
CA ILE A 6 60.39 -22.39 5.67
C ILE A 6 59.27 -22.32 4.61
N SER A 7 58.58 -23.43 4.40
CA SER A 7 57.40 -23.50 3.53
C SER A 7 56.16 -23.04 4.29
N PHE A 8 55.66 -21.83 3.98
CA PHE A 8 54.36 -21.36 4.46
C PHE A 8 53.24 -22.04 3.67
N HIS A 9 52.49 -22.94 4.31
CA HIS A 9 51.23 -23.45 3.78
C HIS A 9 50.12 -22.45 4.14
N ALA A 10 49.61 -21.74 3.14
CA ALA A 10 48.41 -20.91 3.29
C ALA A 10 47.18 -21.82 3.31
N VAL A 11 46.54 -21.95 4.48
CA VAL A 11 45.25 -22.62 4.64
C VAL A 11 44.15 -21.64 4.24
N LEU A 12 43.55 -21.82 3.07
CA LEU A 12 42.33 -21.13 2.66
C LEU A 12 41.14 -21.70 3.44
N LEU A 13 40.68 -20.99 4.47
CA LEU A 13 39.38 -21.26 5.09
C LEU A 13 38.27 -20.76 4.15
N PHE A 14 37.58 -21.68 3.50
CA PHE A 14 36.29 -21.41 2.87
C PHE A 14 35.23 -21.36 3.97
N SER A 15 34.87 -20.16 4.42
CA SER A 15 33.73 -19.96 5.31
C SER A 15 32.43 -20.16 4.52
N LEU A 16 31.82 -21.34 4.63
CA LEU A 16 30.42 -21.52 4.26
C LEU A 16 29.55 -20.71 5.24
N LEU A 17 29.11 -19.53 4.82
CA LEU A 17 27.98 -18.85 5.45
C LEU A 17 26.72 -19.66 5.13
N ALA A 18 26.37 -20.59 6.01
CA ALA A 18 25.05 -21.17 6.02
C ALA A 18 24.05 -20.04 6.30
N GLY A 19 23.29 -19.65 5.27
CA GLY A 19 22.24 -18.64 5.40
C GLY A 19 21.25 -19.09 6.47
N VAL A 20 21.14 -18.32 7.55
CA VAL A 20 20.05 -18.45 8.50
C VAL A 20 18.75 -18.31 7.72
N PRO A 21 17.78 -19.23 7.84
CA PRO A 21 16.50 -19.06 7.16
C PRO A 21 15.88 -17.77 7.70
N VAL A 22 15.78 -16.75 6.85
CA VAL A 22 14.96 -15.57 7.13
C VAL A 22 13.53 -16.08 7.15
N VAL A 23 12.99 -16.30 8.35
CA VAL A 23 11.56 -16.54 8.52
C VAL A 23 10.87 -15.30 7.96
N ALA A 24 10.10 -15.47 6.88
CA ALA A 24 9.29 -14.38 6.35
C ALA A 24 8.43 -13.83 7.48
N ALA A 25 8.60 -12.54 7.80
CA ALA A 25 7.84 -11.92 8.87
C ALA A 25 6.33 -12.06 8.56
N SER A 26 5.56 -12.56 9.53
CA SER A 26 4.11 -12.65 9.38
C SER A 26 3.52 -11.24 9.23
N TYR A 27 2.58 -11.08 8.30
CA TYR A 27 1.89 -9.82 8.12
C TYR A 27 0.86 -9.58 9.23
N GLU A 28 0.96 -8.42 9.90
CA GLU A 28 0.00 -7.96 10.89
C GLU A 28 -0.47 -6.54 10.56
N ARG A 29 -1.74 -6.39 10.13
CA ARG A 29 -2.31 -5.09 9.74
C ARG A 29 -2.15 -4.01 10.82
N ALA A 30 -2.27 -4.40 12.10
CA ALA A 30 -2.18 -3.48 13.23
C ALA A 30 -0.78 -2.87 13.42
N GLU A 31 0.28 -3.43 12.84
CA GLU A 31 1.61 -2.78 12.82
C GLU A 31 1.65 -1.57 11.90
N TRP A 32 0.86 -1.60 10.83
CA TRP A 32 0.80 -0.57 9.81
C TRP A 32 -0.23 0.49 10.15
N LEU A 33 -1.43 0.07 10.53
CA LEU A 33 -2.57 0.94 10.79
C LEU A 33 -3.52 0.30 11.82
N PRO A 34 -3.22 0.38 13.14
CA PRO A 34 -4.09 -0.16 14.17
C PRO A 34 -5.43 0.58 14.25
N ARG A 35 -5.42 1.86 13.87
CA ARG A 35 -6.57 2.75 13.65
C ARG A 35 -6.12 3.92 12.80
N TRP A 36 -7.03 4.58 12.10
CA TRP A 36 -6.76 5.86 11.47
C TRP A 36 -6.30 6.89 12.53
N SER A 37 -5.33 7.71 12.15
CA SER A 37 -4.85 8.80 12.99
C SER A 37 -5.80 9.98 12.91
N ASP A 38 -5.83 10.74 13.99
CA ASP A 38 -6.45 12.06 14.09
C ASP A 38 -5.28 13.00 14.41
N PHE A 39 -4.79 13.68 13.37
CA PHE A 39 -3.49 14.38 13.42
C PHE A 39 -3.60 15.76 14.10
N ASP A 40 -4.72 16.46 13.90
CA ASP A 40 -5.01 17.77 14.45
C ASP A 40 -5.90 17.73 15.71
N ARG A 41 -6.38 16.53 16.08
CA ARG A 41 -7.10 16.24 17.34
C ARG A 41 -8.45 16.90 17.39
N ASP A 42 -9.14 16.96 16.26
CA ASP A 42 -10.46 17.56 16.15
C ASP A 42 -11.61 16.55 16.24
N CYS A 43 -11.30 15.26 16.47
CA CYS A 43 -12.15 14.06 16.47
C CYS A 43 -12.43 13.39 15.12
N GLN A 44 -12.01 13.98 14.01
CA GLN A 44 -12.10 13.39 12.67
C GLN A 44 -10.78 12.66 12.38
N ASP A 45 -10.86 11.34 12.23
CA ASP A 45 -9.68 10.59 11.79
C ASP A 45 -9.47 10.73 10.28
N THR A 46 -8.31 10.26 9.79
CA THR A 46 -7.94 10.27 8.36
C THR A 46 -9.06 9.80 7.45
N ARG A 47 -9.91 8.84 7.88
CA ARG A 47 -11.04 8.41 7.06
C ARG A 47 -12.09 9.50 6.92
N HIS A 48 -12.49 10.12 8.02
CA HIS A 48 -13.49 11.19 7.99
C HIS A 48 -12.96 12.45 7.30
N GLU A 49 -11.67 12.76 7.45
CA GLU A 49 -10.99 13.80 6.70
C GLU A 49 -11.08 13.60 5.18
N LEU A 50 -10.81 12.38 4.69
CA LEU A 50 -10.92 12.05 3.27
C LEU A 50 -12.36 12.15 2.77
N LEU A 51 -13.33 11.68 3.57
CA LEU A 51 -14.76 11.79 3.25
C LEU A 51 -15.19 13.25 3.09
N ILE A 52 -14.73 14.16 3.96
CA ILE A 52 -15.02 15.59 3.88
C ILE A 52 -14.34 16.20 2.64
N ARG A 53 -13.04 15.93 2.50
CA ARG A 53 -12.20 16.53 1.45
C ARG A 53 -12.66 16.19 0.03
N TYR A 54 -13.11 14.95 -0.19
CA TYR A 54 -13.44 14.44 -1.53
C TYR A 54 -14.94 14.41 -1.84
N SER A 55 -15.79 14.89 -0.94
CA SER A 55 -17.21 15.03 -1.24
C SER A 55 -17.42 16.16 -2.26
N LEU A 56 -18.20 15.87 -3.30
CA LEU A 56 -18.61 16.79 -4.37
C LEU A 56 -19.83 17.65 -3.96
N ALA A 57 -20.42 17.36 -2.80
CA ALA A 57 -21.51 18.11 -2.18
C ALA A 57 -21.24 18.28 -0.68
N PRO A 58 -21.91 19.22 0.02
CA PRO A 58 -21.78 19.35 1.47
C PRO A 58 -22.08 18.02 2.18
N VAL A 59 -21.23 17.65 3.13
CA VAL A 59 -21.44 16.45 3.94
C VAL A 59 -22.46 16.70 5.05
N THR A 60 -23.05 15.63 5.57
CA THR A 60 -23.77 15.62 6.84
C THR A 60 -23.08 14.71 7.83
N TYR A 61 -23.41 14.85 9.11
CA TYR A 61 -22.80 14.09 10.19
C TYR A 61 -23.83 13.23 10.91
N THR A 62 -23.36 12.12 11.48
CA THR A 62 -24.23 11.20 12.25
C THR A 62 -24.74 11.82 13.55
N ARG A 63 -24.06 12.84 14.06
CA ARG A 63 -24.32 13.55 15.32
C ARG A 63 -23.91 15.02 15.18
N SER A 64 -24.35 15.85 16.12
CA SER A 64 -24.02 17.28 16.17
C SER A 64 -22.58 17.60 16.58
N ASP A 65 -21.81 16.61 17.04
CA ASP A 65 -20.38 16.75 17.34
C ASP A 65 -19.50 16.81 16.08
N ASN A 66 -20.08 16.54 14.91
CA ASN A 66 -19.42 16.53 13.61
C ASN A 66 -18.22 15.57 13.51
N CYS A 67 -18.08 14.57 14.39
CA CYS A 67 -16.91 13.67 14.35
C CYS A 67 -17.00 12.62 13.25
N LYS A 68 -18.22 12.26 12.82
CA LYS A 68 -18.44 11.16 11.87
C LYS A 68 -19.37 11.58 10.74
N VAL A 69 -18.82 11.64 9.54
CA VAL A 69 -19.57 11.86 8.29
C VAL A 69 -20.60 10.74 8.09
N ALA A 70 -21.83 11.12 7.78
CA ALA A 70 -22.95 10.22 7.47
C ALA A 70 -23.23 10.16 5.96
N THR A 71 -23.40 11.33 5.33
CA THR A 71 -23.73 11.43 3.91
C THR A 71 -22.94 12.53 3.23
N GLY A 72 -22.89 12.48 1.90
CA GLY A 72 -22.19 13.41 1.01
C GLY A 72 -22.49 13.03 -0.43
N LEU A 73 -21.59 13.34 -1.34
CA LEU A 73 -21.63 12.86 -2.72
C LEU A 73 -20.21 12.53 -3.16
N TRP A 74 -19.92 11.26 -3.42
CA TRP A 74 -18.59 10.82 -3.85
C TRP A 74 -18.69 10.10 -5.19
N LEU A 75 -17.67 10.30 -6.03
CA LEU A 75 -17.47 9.53 -7.25
C LEU A 75 -16.47 8.42 -6.95
N ASP A 76 -16.90 7.16 -7.03
CA ASP A 76 -16.00 6.02 -6.88
C ASP A 76 -15.15 5.83 -8.14
N PRO A 77 -13.82 5.95 -8.07
CA PRO A 77 -12.95 5.77 -9.22
C PRO A 77 -12.98 4.34 -9.78
N TYR A 78 -13.25 3.31 -8.97
CA TYR A 78 -13.22 1.92 -9.42
C TYR A 78 -14.44 1.51 -10.24
N THR A 79 -15.60 2.13 -10.01
CA THR A 79 -16.85 1.79 -10.71
C THR A 79 -17.38 2.91 -11.60
N GLY A 80 -16.96 4.17 -11.38
CA GLY A 80 -17.54 5.35 -12.01
C GLY A 80 -18.92 5.73 -11.45
N ASN A 81 -19.38 5.06 -10.39
CA ASN A 81 -20.68 5.32 -9.77
C ASN A 81 -20.59 6.41 -8.71
N PHE A 82 -21.73 7.05 -8.45
CA PHE A 82 -21.88 7.98 -7.34
C PHE A 82 -22.46 7.28 -6.10
N TYR A 83 -21.92 7.63 -4.94
CA TYR A 83 -22.38 7.15 -3.63
C TYR A 83 -22.76 8.33 -2.74
N PHE A 84 -23.81 8.12 -1.93
CA PHE A 84 -24.36 9.15 -1.03
C PHE A 84 -24.11 8.88 0.44
N LYS A 85 -23.95 7.61 0.83
CA LYS A 85 -23.69 7.23 2.22
C LYS A 85 -22.22 6.96 2.41
N ALA A 86 -21.64 7.52 3.47
CA ALA A 86 -20.26 7.25 3.83
C ALA A 86 -20.02 5.78 4.23
N SER A 87 -21.08 5.03 4.58
CA SER A 87 -21.01 3.60 4.91
C SER A 87 -20.75 2.71 3.70
N ASP A 88 -21.06 3.18 2.49
CA ASP A 88 -20.95 2.39 1.26
C ASP A 88 -19.53 2.51 0.64
N LEU A 89 -18.66 3.28 1.30
CA LEU A 89 -17.31 3.57 0.84
C LEU A 89 -16.26 3.10 1.85
N ASP A 90 -15.18 2.56 1.33
CA ASP A 90 -13.94 2.32 2.06
C ASP A 90 -12.86 3.33 1.69
N VAL A 91 -11.97 3.59 2.66
CA VAL A 91 -10.68 4.21 2.37
C VAL A 91 -9.75 3.11 1.94
N GLU A 92 -9.52 3.04 0.64
CA GLU A 92 -8.77 2.00 -0.02
C GLU A 92 -7.32 2.41 -0.26
N HIS A 93 -6.41 1.47 -0.01
CA HIS A 93 -5.00 1.57 -0.36
C HIS A 93 -4.80 1.13 -1.81
N ILE A 94 -4.42 2.07 -2.70
CA ILE A 94 -4.12 1.76 -4.12
C ILE A 94 -3.09 0.62 -4.19
N VAL A 95 -1.98 0.76 -3.47
CA VAL A 95 -1.05 -0.33 -3.15
C VAL A 95 -1.40 -0.90 -1.76
N PRO A 96 -1.92 -2.14 -1.66
CA PRO A 96 -2.32 -2.74 -0.40
C PRO A 96 -1.20 -2.81 0.64
N LEU A 97 -1.56 -2.70 1.92
CA LEU A 97 -0.58 -2.85 3.02
C LEU A 97 0.13 -4.21 3.01
N LYS A 98 -0.62 -5.29 2.74
CA LYS A 98 -0.05 -6.64 2.65
C LYS A 98 0.82 -6.80 1.40
N TRP A 99 0.38 -6.28 0.25
CA TRP A 99 1.21 -6.25 -0.95
C TRP A 99 2.53 -5.53 -0.64
N ALA A 100 2.49 -4.33 -0.06
CA ALA A 100 3.70 -3.61 0.33
C ALA A 100 4.59 -4.39 1.32
N HIS A 101 3.99 -5.11 2.27
CA HIS A 101 4.71 -5.99 3.19
C HIS A 101 5.55 -7.04 2.46
N ASP A 102 4.94 -7.71 1.49
CA ASP A 102 5.57 -8.76 0.69
C ASP A 102 6.63 -8.20 -0.28
N HIS A 103 6.54 -6.92 -0.65
CA HIS A 103 7.44 -6.22 -1.58
C HIS A 103 8.51 -5.37 -0.87
N GLY A 104 8.97 -5.84 0.29
CA GLY A 104 10.08 -5.26 1.07
C GLY A 104 9.65 -4.44 2.28
N GLY A 105 8.37 -4.07 2.38
CA GLY A 105 7.82 -3.27 3.46
C GLY A 105 7.79 -3.97 4.83
N ALA A 106 7.92 -5.30 4.86
CA ALA A 106 8.09 -6.06 6.11
C ALA A 106 9.24 -5.52 6.99
N HIS A 107 10.32 -5.04 6.36
CA HIS A 107 11.54 -4.56 7.03
C HIS A 107 11.50 -3.07 7.40
N TRP A 108 10.40 -2.38 7.10
CA TRP A 108 10.27 -0.96 7.44
C TRP A 108 10.09 -0.74 8.94
N SER A 109 10.58 0.41 9.41
CA SER A 109 10.24 0.88 10.75
C SER A 109 8.73 1.11 10.88
N ARG A 110 8.22 1.07 12.11
CA ARG A 110 6.80 1.33 12.40
C ARG A 110 6.35 2.69 11.86
N GLU A 111 7.23 3.70 11.93
CA GLU A 111 6.95 5.05 11.41
C GLU A 111 6.83 5.05 9.89
N ARG A 112 7.67 4.30 9.15
CA ARG A 112 7.56 4.20 7.69
C ARG A 112 6.33 3.41 7.27
N LYS A 113 6.00 2.31 7.97
CA LYS A 113 4.73 1.57 7.78
C LYS A 113 3.52 2.49 7.98
N ARG A 114 3.55 3.32 9.03
CA ARG A 114 2.48 4.28 9.32
C ARG A 114 2.35 5.37 8.27
N ARG A 115 3.48 5.95 7.84
CA ARG A 115 3.49 6.93 6.74
C ARG A 115 2.90 6.37 5.46
N PHE A 116 3.27 5.14 5.09
CA PHE A 116 2.70 4.46 3.92
C PHE A 116 1.18 4.25 4.05
N ALA A 117 0.73 3.81 5.22
CA ALA A 117 -0.67 3.50 5.45
C ALA A 117 -1.59 4.73 5.49
N GLU A 118 -1.05 5.91 5.78
CA GLU A 118 -1.81 7.17 5.86
C GLU A 118 -1.39 8.18 4.77
N ASP A 119 -0.69 7.71 3.74
CA ASP A 119 -0.27 8.55 2.61
C ASP A 119 -1.47 8.89 1.71
N PRO A 120 -1.91 10.15 1.61
CA PRO A 120 -3.07 10.51 0.80
C PRO A 120 -2.89 10.19 -0.69
N ASP A 121 -1.65 10.07 -1.19
CA ASP A 121 -1.41 9.65 -2.58
C ASP A 121 -1.75 8.17 -2.81
N ASN A 122 -1.70 7.36 -1.75
CA ASN A 122 -2.03 5.93 -1.76
C ASN A 122 -3.49 5.66 -1.37
N LEU A 123 -4.32 6.69 -1.12
CA LEU A 123 -5.67 6.52 -0.59
C LEU A 123 -6.75 7.01 -1.55
N TRP A 124 -7.78 6.17 -1.76
CA TRP A 124 -9.01 6.52 -2.46
C TRP A 124 -10.25 6.19 -1.64
N LEU A 125 -11.36 6.87 -1.92
CA LEU A 125 -12.69 6.45 -1.48
C LEU A 125 -13.31 5.60 -2.58
N VAL A 126 -13.61 4.35 -2.29
CA VAL A 126 -14.13 3.38 -3.27
C VAL A 126 -15.28 2.56 -2.71
N ASP A 127 -16.08 1.94 -3.57
CA ASP A 127 -17.08 0.94 -3.17
C ASP A 127 -16.47 -0.16 -2.30
N ASP A 128 -17.09 -0.43 -1.15
CA ASP A 128 -16.61 -1.40 -0.15
C ASP A 128 -16.50 -2.84 -0.72
N GLY A 129 -17.45 -3.25 -1.56
CA GLY A 129 -17.45 -4.54 -2.24
C GLY A 129 -16.31 -4.67 -3.26
N ARG A 130 -15.97 -3.59 -3.97
CA ARG A 130 -14.81 -3.56 -4.87
C ARG A 130 -13.50 -3.61 -4.12
N ASN A 131 -13.39 -2.90 -3.01
CA ASN A 131 -12.25 -3.02 -2.11
C ASN A 131 -12.06 -4.48 -1.63
N GLN A 132 -13.14 -5.11 -1.15
CA GLN A 132 -13.10 -6.51 -0.71
C GLN A 132 -12.72 -7.48 -1.84
N SER A 133 -13.20 -7.25 -3.07
CA SER A 133 -12.85 -8.05 -4.25
C SER A 133 -11.36 -7.95 -4.61
N LYS A 134 -10.78 -6.74 -4.49
CA LYS A 134 -9.35 -6.50 -4.69
C LYS A 134 -8.53 -7.21 -3.62
N GLY A 135 -8.79 -6.93 -2.35
CA GLY A 135 -8.02 -7.47 -1.23
C GLY A 135 -6.57 -6.98 -1.25
N ASP A 136 -5.61 -7.90 -1.20
CA ASP A 136 -4.16 -7.63 -1.19
C ASP A 136 -3.49 -7.74 -2.57
N LYS A 137 -4.28 -7.85 -3.64
CA LYS A 137 -3.81 -8.06 -5.00
C LYS A 137 -3.17 -6.81 -5.63
N GLY A 138 -2.15 -7.05 -6.46
CA GLY A 138 -1.59 -6.05 -7.37
C GLY A 138 -2.34 -5.95 -8.71
N PRO A 139 -1.97 -5.01 -9.61
CA PRO A 139 -2.62 -4.81 -10.90
C PRO A 139 -2.51 -6.00 -11.87
N ASP A 140 -1.55 -6.89 -11.65
CA ASP A 140 -1.36 -8.14 -12.39
C ASP A 140 -2.41 -9.21 -12.03
N GLU A 141 -3.05 -9.10 -10.86
CA GLU A 141 -4.08 -10.02 -10.39
C GLU A 141 -5.48 -9.38 -10.34
N TRP A 142 -5.57 -8.06 -10.23
CA TRP A 142 -6.83 -7.33 -10.15
C TRP A 142 -6.77 -5.95 -10.79
N MET A 143 -7.77 -5.63 -11.60
CA MET A 143 -7.96 -4.31 -12.20
C MET A 143 -9.36 -3.77 -11.89
N PRO A 144 -9.51 -2.45 -11.73
CA PRO A 144 -10.82 -1.84 -11.55
C PRO A 144 -11.71 -2.11 -12.78
N PRO A 145 -13.00 -2.46 -12.57
CA PRO A 145 -13.90 -2.80 -13.68
C PRO A 145 -14.25 -1.59 -14.56
N TYR A 146 -14.07 -0.37 -14.06
CA TYR A 146 -14.30 0.85 -14.83
C TYR A 146 -13.11 1.17 -15.73
N ALA A 147 -13.21 0.78 -17.00
CA ALA A 147 -12.12 0.94 -17.99
C ALA A 147 -11.49 2.36 -18.04
N PRO A 148 -12.25 3.47 -17.94
CA PRO A 148 -11.65 4.81 -17.97
C PRO A 148 -10.65 5.10 -16.84
N VAL A 149 -10.72 4.41 -15.69
CA VAL A 149 -9.75 4.61 -14.60
C VAL A 149 -8.49 3.75 -14.74
N ALA A 150 -8.49 2.72 -15.60
CA ALA A 150 -7.46 1.68 -15.62
C ALA A 150 -6.03 2.25 -15.73
N THR A 151 -5.79 3.16 -16.68
CA THR A 151 -4.47 3.78 -16.86
C THR A 151 -4.05 4.60 -15.63
N VAL A 152 -4.96 5.39 -15.05
CA VAL A 152 -4.67 6.23 -13.88
C VAL A 152 -4.37 5.36 -12.66
N TYR A 153 -5.11 4.26 -12.48
CA TYR A 153 -4.89 3.30 -11.40
C TYR A 153 -3.48 2.71 -11.47
N VAL A 154 -3.07 2.20 -12.63
CA VAL A 154 -1.74 1.60 -12.82
C VAL A 154 -0.62 2.64 -12.62
N GLN A 155 -0.78 3.84 -13.16
CA GLN A 155 0.21 4.92 -12.99
C GLN A 155 0.37 5.31 -11.53
N ARG A 156 -0.74 5.42 -10.76
CA ARG A 156 -0.67 5.70 -9.32
C ARG A 156 -0.04 4.56 -8.56
N PHE A 157 -0.39 3.31 -8.88
CA PHE A 157 0.22 2.14 -8.27
C PHE A 157 1.75 2.17 -8.44
N MET A 158 2.24 2.37 -9.68
CA MET A 158 3.67 2.49 -9.97
C MET A 158 4.34 3.67 -9.26
N ALA A 159 3.67 4.83 -9.20
CA ALA A 159 4.19 6.00 -8.50
C ALA A 159 4.37 5.74 -7.00
N ILE A 160 3.44 5.02 -6.36
CA ILE A 160 3.56 4.63 -4.95
C ILE A 160 4.65 3.57 -4.75
N VAL A 161 4.73 2.57 -5.63
CA VAL A 161 5.82 1.58 -5.62
C VAL A 161 7.19 2.29 -5.66
N GLN A 162 7.34 3.26 -6.55
CA GLN A 162 8.56 4.06 -6.65
C GLN A 162 8.79 4.95 -5.42
N LYS A 163 7.77 5.68 -4.96
CA LYS A 163 7.85 6.59 -3.79
C LYS A 163 8.33 5.88 -2.52
N TYR A 164 8.03 4.59 -2.40
CA TYR A 164 8.37 3.79 -1.23
C TYR A 164 9.44 2.73 -1.47
N ASP A 165 10.13 2.74 -2.60
CA ASP A 165 11.19 1.76 -2.94
C ASP A 165 10.73 0.29 -2.81
N LEU A 166 9.47 0.02 -3.15
CA LEU A 166 8.92 -1.34 -3.12
C LEU A 166 9.49 -2.16 -4.28
N GLN A 167 9.74 -3.45 -4.02
CA GLN A 167 10.50 -4.32 -4.92
C GLN A 167 9.58 -5.19 -5.75
N LEU A 168 9.45 -4.91 -7.05
CA LEU A 168 8.67 -5.72 -7.98
C LEU A 168 9.40 -7.01 -8.36
N THR A 169 8.66 -8.08 -8.56
CA THR A 169 9.15 -9.25 -9.30
C THR A 169 9.29 -8.92 -10.79
N LEU A 170 10.04 -9.74 -11.53
CA LEU A 170 10.16 -9.57 -12.98
C LEU A 170 8.79 -9.67 -13.69
N ALA A 171 7.95 -10.61 -13.26
CA ALA A 171 6.62 -10.80 -13.82
C ALA A 171 5.72 -9.58 -13.60
N GLU A 172 5.73 -9.00 -12.39
CA GLU A 172 4.95 -7.78 -12.11
C GLU A 172 5.49 -6.58 -12.88
N SER A 173 6.81 -6.43 -12.97
CA SER A 173 7.43 -5.36 -13.75
C SER A 173 7.00 -5.41 -15.23
N ASP A 174 7.01 -6.60 -15.83
CA ASP A 174 6.58 -6.81 -17.22
C ASP A 174 5.06 -6.55 -17.39
N SER A 175 4.26 -7.04 -16.45
CA SER A 175 2.80 -6.84 -16.43
C SER A 175 2.44 -5.36 -16.31
N LEU A 176 2.99 -4.65 -15.32
CA LEU A 176 2.76 -3.23 -15.10
C LEU A 176 3.21 -2.37 -16.28
N SER A 177 4.34 -2.71 -16.91
CA SER A 177 4.81 -2.01 -18.11
C SER A 177 3.84 -2.16 -19.29
N THR A 178 3.24 -3.35 -19.44
CA THR A 178 2.24 -3.64 -20.47
C THR A 178 0.94 -2.88 -20.21
N LEU A 179 0.44 -2.95 -18.98
CA LEU A 179 -0.77 -2.24 -18.54
C LEU A 179 -0.62 -0.72 -18.67
N ALA A 180 0.54 -0.17 -18.31
CA ALA A 180 0.83 1.27 -18.43
C ALA A 180 0.86 1.74 -19.89
N ALA A 181 1.22 0.86 -20.83
CA ALA A 181 1.18 1.13 -22.26
C ALA A 181 -0.23 1.00 -22.88
N GLY A 182 -1.23 0.61 -22.08
CA GLY A 182 -2.61 0.38 -22.55
C GLY A 182 -2.72 -0.80 -23.51
N ARG A 183 -1.87 -1.82 -23.36
CA ARG A 183 -1.80 -3.02 -24.21
C ARG A 183 -2.28 -4.26 -23.48
#